data_AF-A0A4R5E398-F1
#
_entry.id   AF-A0A4R5E398-F1
#
_cell.length_a   1.000
_cell.length_b   1.000
_cell.length_c   1.000
_cell.angle_alpha   90.00
_cell.angle_beta   90.00
_cell.angle_gamma   90.00
#
_symmetry.space_group_name_H-M   'P 1'
#
loop_
_entity.id
_entity.type
_entity.pdbx_description
1 polymer ?
#
loop_
_entity_poly.entity_id
_entity_poly.type
_entity_poly.pdbx_seq_one_letter_code
_entity_poly.pdbx_strand_id
1 'polypeptide(L)'
;WVMNADGSGGREVTDIALYGSPGTTAWSAAKLSGTARVWAGRGSTDWTEDIPHVRIFGLGLGPDPVSPSFGARVFDAGGAGHSDYLEPGSASLRNLTGIALGRTSDVTPR
;
A
#
# COMPACT_ATOMS: atom_id res chain seq x y z
N TRP A 1 6.51 -0.88 -3.68
CA TRP A 1 5.96 -1.32 -4.98
C TRP A 1 4.47 -1.00 -5.07
N VAL A 2 3.94 -0.85 -6.29
CA VAL A 2 2.52 -0.53 -6.57
C VAL A 2 1.86 -1.71 -7.29
N MET A 3 0.68 -2.11 -6.84
CA MET A 3 -0.18 -3.08 -7.53
C MET A 3 -1.50 -2.43 -7.92
N ASN A 4 -1.99 -2.69 -9.14
CA ASN A 4 -3.27 -2.20 -9.66
C ASN A 4 -4.19 -3.38 -9.97
N ALA A 5 -5.47 -3.28 -9.62
CA ALA A 5 -6.49 -4.26 -9.97
C ALA A 5 -7.58 -3.61 -10.85
N ASP A 6 -7.98 -4.30 -11.93
CA ASP A 6 -8.99 -3.85 -12.88
C ASP A 6 -10.37 -4.45 -12.59
N GLY A 7 -11.44 -3.71 -12.89
CA GLY A 7 -12.81 -4.22 -12.90
C GLY A 7 -13.14 -5.06 -14.16
N SER A 8 -14.01 -6.07 -14.01
CA SER A 8 -14.51 -6.87 -15.15
C SER A 8 -15.46 -6.04 -16.02
N GLY A 9 -14.94 -5.38 -17.06
CA GLY A 9 -15.78 -4.61 -17.99
C GLY A 9 -15.09 -3.53 -18.83
N GLY A 10 -13.80 -3.27 -18.63
CA GLY A 10 -13.05 -2.30 -19.44
C GLY A 10 -12.21 -1.34 -18.59
N ARG A 11 -10.98 -1.77 -18.25
CA ARG A 11 -9.78 -0.98 -17.90
C ARG A 11 -9.98 0.27 -17.04
N GLU A 12 -10.76 0.20 -15.98
CA GLU A 12 -10.59 1.12 -14.85
C GLU A 12 -9.96 0.37 -13.68
N VAL A 13 -8.85 0.92 -13.19
CA VAL A 13 -8.22 0.48 -11.95
C VAL A 13 -9.15 0.83 -10.80
N THR A 14 -9.67 -0.17 -10.11
CA THR A 14 -10.57 0.03 -8.96
C THR A 14 -9.81 0.04 -7.64
N ASP A 15 -8.62 -0.55 -7.61
CA ASP A 15 -7.82 -0.71 -6.40
C ASP A 15 -6.33 -0.54 -6.70
N ILE A 16 -5.67 0.23 -5.84
CA ILE A 16 -4.22 0.45 -5.86
C ILE A 16 -3.68 0.03 -4.49
N ALA A 17 -2.70 -0.86 -4.45
CA ALA A 17 -2.03 -1.25 -3.20
C ALA A 17 -0.57 -0.79 -3.17
N LEU A 18 -0.19 -0.15 -2.07
CA LEU A 18 1.16 0.30 -1.75
C LEU A 18 1.75 -0.60 -0.65
N TYR A 19 2.87 -1.25 -0.91
CA TYR A 19 3.57 -2.11 0.05
C TYR A 19 5.08 -2.04 -0.15
N GLY A 20 5.85 -2.18 0.92
CA GLY A 20 7.31 -1.98 0.89
C GLY A 20 7.70 -0.61 0.34
N SER A 21 6.85 0.41 0.53
CA SER A 21 7.08 1.75 0.02
C SER A 21 7.61 2.65 1.13
N PRO A 22 8.79 3.25 0.97
CA PRO A 22 9.34 4.18 1.96
C PRO A 22 8.69 5.58 1.92
N GLY A 23 7.80 5.81 0.97
CA GLY A 23 7.01 7.03 0.80
C GLY A 23 6.22 6.99 -0.50
N THR A 24 5.47 8.06 -0.80
CA THR A 24 4.69 8.19 -2.04
C THR A 24 5.01 9.46 -2.80
N THR A 25 5.08 9.39 -4.14
CA THR A 25 5.22 10.59 -4.98
C THR A 25 3.98 11.49 -4.94
N ALA A 26 2.80 10.92 -4.69
CA ALA A 26 1.56 11.65 -4.44
C ALA A 26 1.46 12.07 -2.96
N TRP A 27 0.85 13.23 -2.69
CA TRP A 27 0.71 13.75 -1.32
C TRP A 27 -0.45 13.15 -0.53
N SER A 28 -1.39 12.48 -1.19
CA SER A 28 -2.52 11.80 -0.56
C SER A 28 -3.08 10.71 -1.47
N ALA A 29 -3.84 9.78 -0.89
CA ALA A 29 -4.58 8.75 -1.61
C ALA A 29 -5.49 9.35 -2.70
N ALA A 30 -6.23 10.42 -2.38
CA ALA A 30 -7.12 11.10 -3.34
C ALA A 30 -6.37 11.78 -4.50
N LYS A 31 -5.09 12.15 -4.29
CA LYS A 31 -4.22 12.66 -5.37
C LYS A 31 -3.57 11.54 -6.17
N LEU A 32 -3.40 10.36 -5.60
CA LEU A 32 -2.93 9.17 -6.30
C LEU A 32 -4.00 8.62 -7.25
N SER A 33 -5.26 8.61 -6.81
CA SER A 33 -6.41 8.32 -7.66
C SER A 33 -7.67 8.99 -7.10
N GLY A 34 -8.47 9.59 -7.98
CA GLY A 34 -9.76 10.19 -7.61
C GLY A 34 -10.91 9.18 -7.53
N THR A 35 -10.72 7.96 -8.05
CA THR A 35 -11.77 6.95 -8.21
C THR A 35 -11.42 5.61 -7.59
N ALA A 36 -10.14 5.21 -7.61
CA ALA A 36 -9.69 3.93 -7.07
C ALA A 36 -9.60 3.96 -5.54
N ARG A 37 -9.86 2.81 -4.92
CA ARG A 37 -9.55 2.58 -3.50
C ARG A 37 -8.03 2.43 -3.37
N VAL A 38 -7.42 3.26 -2.53
CA VAL A 38 -5.99 3.16 -2.23
C VAL A 38 -5.80 2.41 -0.92
N TRP A 39 -4.97 1.38 -0.97
CA TRP A 39 -4.60 0.51 0.13
C TRP A 39 -3.11 0.68 0.46
N ALA A 40 -2.74 0.54 1.73
CA ALA A 40 -1.35 0.58 2.17
C ALA A 40 -1.07 -0.47 3.23
N GLY A 41 0.10 -1.10 3.17
CA GLY A 41 0.54 -2.06 4.18
C GLY A 41 2.04 -1.94 4.41
N ARG A 42 2.42 -1.96 5.69
CA ARG A 42 3.82 -2.06 6.14
C ARG A 42 3.96 -3.26 7.06
N GLY A 43 4.84 -4.19 6.71
CA GLY A 43 5.17 -5.31 7.60
C GLY A 43 5.93 -4.81 8.82
N SER A 44 5.71 -5.42 9.99
CA SER A 44 6.27 -4.93 11.27
C SER A 44 7.79 -5.05 11.37
N THR A 45 8.44 -5.69 10.40
CA THR A 45 9.89 -5.86 10.31
C THR A 45 10.47 -5.21 9.06
N ASP A 46 9.67 -4.39 8.36
CA ASP A 46 10.14 -3.64 7.20
C ASP A 46 10.92 -2.40 7.66
N TRP A 47 12.23 -2.42 7.41
CA TRP A 47 13.18 -1.35 7.72
C TRP A 47 12.83 0.01 7.09
N THR A 48 11.89 0.07 6.14
CA THR A 48 11.43 1.34 5.58
C THR A 48 10.78 2.28 6.60
N GLU A 49 10.37 1.77 7.77
CA GLU A 49 9.99 2.61 8.92
C GLU A 49 11.14 3.49 9.44
N ASP A 50 12.38 3.01 9.31
CA ASP A 50 13.58 3.68 9.81
C ASP A 50 14.14 4.71 8.81
N ILE A 51 13.53 4.86 7.62
CA ILE A 51 13.93 5.89 6.67
C ILE A 51 13.27 7.22 7.08
N PRO A 52 14.04 8.30 7.31
CA PRO A 52 13.47 9.59 7.66
C PRO A 52 12.46 10.06 6.60
N HIS A 53 11.17 10.10 6.94
CA HIS A 53 10.09 10.59 6.07
C HIS A 53 10.05 12.13 5.97
N VAL A 54 11.21 12.79 6.00
CA VAL A 54 11.33 14.25 5.97
C VAL A 54 11.95 14.71 4.66
N ARG A 55 11.36 15.75 4.08
CA ARG A 55 11.87 16.43 2.89
C ARG A 55 12.85 17.52 3.31
N ILE A 56 14.13 17.38 2.95
CA ILE A 56 15.11 18.47 3.05
C ILE A 56 15.43 18.92 1.63
N PHE A 57 15.18 20.19 1.31
CA PHE A 57 15.44 20.80 -0.01
C PHE A 57 14.82 20.08 -1.25
N GLY A 58 13.69 19.37 -1.07
CA GLY A 58 13.01 18.67 -2.18
C GLY A 58 13.46 17.23 -2.40
N LEU A 59 14.41 16.73 -1.59
CA LEU A 59 14.80 15.33 -1.53
C LEU A 59 14.05 14.64 -0.38
N GLY A 60 13.34 13.57 -0.69
CA GLY A 60 12.54 12.77 0.25
C GLY A 60 11.53 11.91 -0.50
N LEU A 61 11.14 10.78 0.08
CA LEU A 61 10.33 9.76 -0.61
C LEU A 61 8.82 10.11 -0.62
N GLY A 62 8.45 11.25 -0.01
CA GLY A 62 7.09 11.74 0.14
C GLY A 62 6.39 11.23 1.40
N PRO A 63 5.06 11.41 1.55
CA PRO A 63 4.33 10.96 2.73
C PRO A 63 4.43 9.46 2.94
N ASP A 64 4.39 9.06 4.21
CA ASP A 64 4.24 7.66 4.58
C ASP A 64 2.83 7.15 4.17
N PRO A 65 2.71 6.14 3.28
CA PRO A 65 1.42 5.64 2.83
C PRO A 65 0.56 5.00 3.93
N VAL A 66 1.15 4.53 5.04
CA VAL A 66 0.37 3.99 6.18
C VAL A 66 -0.02 5.07 7.19
N SER A 67 0.45 6.31 7.03
CA SER A 67 0.06 7.42 7.89
C SER A 67 -1.44 7.73 7.70
N PRO A 68 -2.20 7.99 8.79
CA PRO A 68 -3.59 8.45 8.68
C PRO A 68 -3.76 9.69 7.81
N SER A 69 -2.76 10.59 7.77
CA SER A 69 -2.83 11.81 6.96
C SER A 69 -2.74 11.56 5.45
N PHE A 70 -2.20 10.41 5.02
CA PHE A 70 -2.16 10.04 3.60
C PHE A 70 -3.55 9.59 3.10
N GLY A 71 -4.36 8.97 3.97
CA GLY A 71 -5.75 8.61 3.69
C GLY A 71 -5.95 7.29 2.94
N ALA A 72 -4.96 6.39 2.94
CA ALA A 72 -5.13 5.02 2.43
C ALA A 72 -5.87 4.13 3.43
N ARG A 73 -6.45 3.04 2.93
CA ARG A 73 -6.98 1.94 3.74
C ARG A 73 -5.82 1.04 4.17
N VAL A 74 -5.50 1.02 5.46
CA VAL A 74 -4.36 0.25 5.96
C VAL A 74 -4.75 -1.22 6.14
N PHE A 75 -3.99 -2.12 5.53
CA PHE A 75 -4.17 -3.57 5.66
C PHE A 75 -3.06 -4.20 6.51
N ASP A 76 -3.37 -5.35 7.11
CA ASP A 76 -2.40 -6.13 7.87
C ASP A 76 -1.37 -6.80 6.93
N ALA A 77 -0.12 -6.35 7.01
CA ALA A 77 1.00 -6.96 6.29
C ALA A 77 1.79 -7.97 7.15
N GLY A 78 1.34 -8.23 8.38
CA GLY A 78 2.00 -9.12 9.34
C GLY A 78 3.45 -8.73 9.62
N GLY A 79 4.28 -9.74 9.87
CA GLY A 79 5.72 -9.59 10.09
C GLY A 79 6.56 -9.63 8.82
N ALA A 80 6.05 -9.14 7.69
CA ALA A 80 6.84 -9.12 6.45
C ALA A 80 8.05 -8.17 6.58
N GLY A 81 9.24 -8.65 6.22
CA GLY A 81 10.37 -7.79 5.90
C GLY A 81 10.18 -7.14 4.53
N HIS A 82 11.09 -6.22 4.17
CA HIS A 82 10.99 -5.45 2.93
C HIS A 82 10.87 -6.31 1.66
N SER A 83 11.49 -7.49 1.67
CA SER A 83 11.51 -8.41 0.53
C SER A 83 10.46 -9.53 0.63
N ASP A 84 9.69 -9.59 1.73
CA ASP A 84 8.93 -10.78 2.10
C ASP A 84 7.41 -10.60 1.92
N TYR A 85 6.96 -9.46 1.39
CA TYR A 85 5.53 -9.17 1.20
C TYR A 85 4.80 -10.17 0.31
N LEU A 86 5.53 -10.90 -0.54
CA LEU A 86 4.99 -11.92 -1.45
C LEU A 86 5.37 -13.35 -1.02
N GLU A 87 5.89 -13.53 0.19
CA GLU A 87 6.21 -14.85 0.74
C GLU A 87 4.92 -15.69 0.84
N PRO A 88 4.90 -16.92 0.30
CA PRO A 88 3.75 -17.82 0.40
C PRO A 88 3.28 -18.02 1.85
N GLY A 89 1.97 -17.95 2.07
CA GLY A 89 1.36 -18.11 3.40
C GLY A 89 1.42 -16.88 4.30
N SER A 90 2.07 -15.79 3.87
CA SER A 90 2.10 -14.54 4.64
C SER A 90 0.74 -13.82 4.66
N ALA A 91 0.49 -13.08 5.74
CA ALA A 91 -0.68 -12.20 5.85
C ALA A 91 -0.68 -11.12 4.75
N SER A 92 0.50 -10.58 4.42
CA SER A 92 0.69 -9.63 3.32
C SER A 92 0.20 -10.20 2.00
N LEU A 93 0.70 -11.37 1.57
CA LEU A 93 0.30 -11.97 0.29
C LEU A 93 -1.20 -12.30 0.26
N ARG A 94 -1.77 -12.79 1.37
CA ARG A 94 -3.22 -13.02 1.49
C ARG A 94 -4.02 -11.74 1.22
N ASN A 95 -3.66 -10.64 1.86
CA ASN A 95 -4.38 -9.37 1.72
C ASN A 95 -4.17 -8.72 0.34
N LEU A 96 -2.94 -8.75 -0.18
CA LEU A 96 -2.64 -8.28 -1.54
C LEU A 96 -3.43 -9.08 -2.59
N THR A 97 -3.58 -10.39 -2.41
CA THR A 97 -4.41 -11.24 -3.27
C THR A 97 -5.89 -10.88 -3.16
N GLY A 98 -6.38 -10.60 -1.95
CA GLY A 98 -7.76 -10.10 -1.75
C GLY A 98 -8.02 -8.81 -2.51
N ILE A 99 -7.09 -7.85 -2.46
CA ILE A 99 -7.16 -6.59 -3.22
C ILE A 99 -7.12 -6.86 -4.73
N ALA A 100 -6.18 -7.68 -5.18
CA ALA A 100 -6.00 -8.05 -6.59
C ALA A 100 -7.24 -8.65 -7.23
N LEU A 101 -7.96 -9.48 -6.47
CA LEU A 101 -9.16 -10.18 -6.91
C LEU A 101 -10.45 -9.37 -6.66
N GLY A 102 -10.33 -8.12 -6.19
CA GLY A 102 -11.48 -7.28 -5.83
C GLY A 102 -12.26 -7.75 -4.60
N ARG A 103 -11.75 -8.73 -3.86
CA ARG A 103 -12.36 -9.33 -2.65
C ARG A 103 -12.04 -8.49 -1.41
N THR A 104 -12.38 -7.22 -1.48
CA THR A 104 -12.00 -6.24 -0.44
C THR A 104 -12.62 -6.50 0.93
N SER A 105 -13.68 -7.31 1.02
CA SER A 105 -14.25 -7.79 2.29
C SER A 105 -13.33 -8.76 3.04
N ASP A 106 -12.41 -9.42 2.34
CA ASP A 106 -11.54 -10.46 2.89
C ASP A 106 -10.22 -9.87 3.42
N VAL A 107 -9.98 -8.58 3.11
CA VAL A 107 -8.80 -7.82 3.51
C VAL A 107 -8.90 -7.48 4.98
N THR A 108 -7.91 -7.90 5.77
CA THR A 108 -7.88 -7.62 7.20
C THR A 108 -7.28 -6.24 7.46
N PRO A 109 -7.98 -5.36 8.21
CA PRO A 109 -7.46 -4.05 8.57
C PRO A 109 -6.36 -4.14 9.65
N ARG A 110 -5.52 -3.10 9.73
CA ARG A 110 -4.54 -2.90 10.81
C ARG A 110 -5.00 -1.78 11.75
#